data_AF-A0A7C7AGD5-F1
#
_entry.id   AF-A0A7C7AGD5-F1
#
_cell.length_a   1.000
_cell.length_b   1.000
_cell.length_c   1.000
_cell.angle_alpha   90.00
_cell.angle_beta   90.00
_cell.angle_gamma   90.00
#
_symmetry.space_group_name_H-M   'P 1'
#
loop_
_entity.id
_entity.type
_entity.pdbx_description
1 polymer ?
#
loop_
_entity_poly.entity_id
_entity_poly.type
_entity_poly.pdbx_seq_one_letter_code
_entity_poly.pdbx_strand_id
1 'polypeptide(L)'
;MKILPKDYDKAQGTPFRVEDYRGKKLEFYYLDDRADYRKFAQRGRFSVWTSNGEDFRLFVDKGYYEAVKELYENEINTIWLDFTLSIYGEQKKMSKKYLTFSMIMFVSVLILMIVGQMLFSEYVQPISIGALVVMLIGLFVSSNKQQRELRDYVQGENTKASQMIKDHLGVEKFEEVLKNQELYYQQYFKVDLDTEEINEEENQNEVIEKEKENEEKDDKNE
;
A
#
# COMPACT_ATOMS: atom_id res chain seq x y z
N MET A 1 -8.68 -0.17 -12.42
CA MET A 1 -7.82 -1.03 -11.58
C MET A 1 -8.48 -1.14 -10.23
N LYS A 2 -8.54 -2.33 -9.62
CA LYS A 2 -9.13 -2.48 -8.28
C LYS A 2 -8.12 -2.02 -7.23
N ILE A 3 -8.58 -1.26 -6.25
CA ILE A 3 -7.80 -0.82 -5.08
C ILE A 3 -8.67 -1.15 -3.87
N LEU A 4 -8.21 -2.07 -3.01
CA LEU A 4 -8.93 -2.46 -1.79
C LEU A 4 -10.45 -2.70 -2.02
N PRO A 5 -10.83 -3.63 -2.91
CA PRO A 5 -12.24 -3.84 -3.28
C PRO A 5 -13.13 -4.22 -2.08
N LYS A 6 -12.59 -4.96 -1.10
CA LYS A 6 -13.31 -5.28 0.13
C LYS A 6 -13.65 -4.03 0.96
N ASP A 7 -12.78 -3.02 0.94
CA ASP A 7 -13.05 -1.76 1.61
C ASP A 7 -13.99 -0.88 0.80
N TYR A 8 -13.93 -0.95 -0.52
CA TYR A 8 -14.89 -0.29 -1.39
C TYR A 8 -16.34 -0.71 -1.06
N ASP A 9 -16.58 -2.00 -0.81
CA ASP A 9 -17.92 -2.55 -0.55
C ASP A 9 -18.49 -2.23 0.84
N LYS A 10 -17.66 -1.79 1.78
CA LYS A 10 -18.08 -1.40 3.14
C LYS A 10 -18.61 0.04 3.23
N ALA A 11 -18.82 0.72 2.10
CA ALA A 11 -19.45 2.04 2.11
C ALA A 11 -20.86 1.95 2.71
N GLN A 12 -21.15 2.79 3.70
CA GLN A 12 -22.47 2.90 4.31
C GLN A 12 -22.99 4.33 4.16
N GLY A 13 -24.29 4.48 4.02
CA GLY A 13 -24.94 5.79 3.86
C GLY A 13 -24.75 6.42 2.47
N THR A 14 -24.97 7.72 2.40
CA THR A 14 -24.83 8.53 1.18
C THR A 14 -23.48 9.26 1.16
N PRO A 15 -22.81 9.35 0.01
CA PRO A 15 -21.57 10.11 -0.08
C PRO A 15 -21.83 11.58 0.22
N PHE A 16 -20.97 12.20 1.01
CA PHE A 16 -21.10 13.62 1.37
C PHE A 16 -20.60 14.56 0.25
N ARG A 17 -19.78 14.03 -0.66
CA ARG A 17 -19.27 14.73 -1.85
C ARG A 17 -19.10 13.72 -2.97
N VAL A 18 -19.45 14.13 -4.19
CA VAL A 18 -19.27 13.33 -5.41
C VAL A 18 -18.61 14.20 -6.44
N GLU A 19 -17.60 13.63 -7.10
CA GLU A 19 -16.77 14.31 -8.08
C GLU A 19 -16.59 13.45 -9.33
N ASP A 20 -16.11 14.08 -10.39
CA ASP A 20 -15.64 13.39 -11.59
C ASP A 20 -14.11 13.27 -11.54
N TYR A 21 -13.62 12.06 -11.80
CA TYR A 21 -12.23 11.76 -12.07
C TYR A 21 -12.12 11.17 -13.47
N ARG A 22 -11.85 12.02 -14.47
CA ARG A 22 -11.64 11.63 -15.87
C ARG A 22 -12.80 10.81 -16.46
N GLY A 23 -14.04 11.23 -16.19
CA GLY A 23 -15.26 10.55 -16.64
C GLY A 23 -15.68 9.37 -15.76
N LYS A 24 -15.02 9.16 -14.61
CA LYS A 24 -15.37 8.14 -13.61
C LYS A 24 -15.85 8.80 -12.34
N LYS A 25 -16.72 8.11 -11.61
CA LYS A 25 -17.29 8.67 -10.38
C LYS A 25 -16.30 8.54 -9.23
N LEU A 26 -16.09 9.64 -8.50
CA LEU A 26 -15.36 9.66 -7.23
C LEU A 26 -16.32 10.04 -6.10
N GLU A 27 -16.51 9.16 -5.13
CA GLU A 27 -17.44 9.36 -4.01
C GLU A 27 -16.67 9.50 -2.69
N PHE A 28 -17.07 10.45 -1.85
CA PHE A 28 -16.46 10.71 -0.55
C PHE A 28 -17.38 10.26 0.57
N TYR A 29 -16.82 9.49 1.50
CA TYR A 29 -17.51 8.96 2.68
C TYR A 29 -16.70 9.28 3.94
N TYR A 30 -17.40 9.54 5.05
CA TYR A 30 -16.73 9.68 6.33
C TYR A 30 -16.41 8.30 6.92
N LEU A 31 -15.22 8.17 7.52
CA LEU A 31 -14.80 6.94 8.18
C LEU A 31 -15.52 6.73 9.52
N ASP A 32 -16.02 7.79 10.15
CA ASP A 32 -16.72 7.75 11.45
C ASP A 32 -17.91 6.76 11.47
N ASP A 33 -18.51 6.53 10.30
CA ASP A 33 -19.68 5.65 10.15
C ASP A 33 -19.30 4.16 10.09
N ARG A 34 -18.00 3.82 10.14
CA ARG A 34 -17.47 2.46 9.95
C ARG A 34 -17.02 1.85 11.28
N ALA A 35 -17.48 0.63 11.56
CA ALA A 35 -17.12 -0.10 12.77
C ALA A 35 -15.61 -0.44 12.88
N ASP A 36 -14.87 -0.48 11.76
CA ASP A 36 -13.43 -0.75 11.72
C ASP A 36 -12.55 0.50 11.76
N TYR A 37 -13.13 1.70 11.83
CA TYR A 37 -12.42 2.98 11.78
C TYR A 37 -11.30 3.10 12.83
N ARG A 38 -11.57 2.71 14.08
CA ARG A 38 -10.57 2.78 15.17
C ARG A 38 -9.25 2.07 14.81
N LYS A 39 -9.29 0.98 14.05
CA LYS A 39 -8.08 0.25 13.63
C LYS A 39 -7.26 1.00 12.59
N PHE A 40 -7.90 1.82 11.75
CA PHE A 40 -7.22 2.65 10.77
C PHE A 40 -6.61 3.89 11.42
N ALA A 41 -7.39 4.56 12.28
CA ALA A 41 -6.97 5.77 12.94
C ALA A 41 -5.81 5.55 13.94
N GLN A 42 -5.82 4.44 14.69
CA GLN A 42 -4.69 4.02 15.55
C GLN A 42 -3.37 3.83 14.78
N ARG A 43 -3.44 3.53 13.48
CA ARG A 43 -2.26 3.40 12.61
C ARG A 43 -1.88 4.71 11.92
N GLY A 44 -2.49 5.83 12.35
CA GLY A 44 -2.33 7.14 11.73
C GLY A 44 -2.92 7.22 10.33
N ARG A 45 -3.84 6.32 9.95
CA ARG A 45 -4.45 6.30 8.61
C ARG A 45 -5.81 6.98 8.66
N PHE A 46 -5.82 8.29 8.44
CA PHE A 46 -7.04 9.11 8.46
C PHE A 46 -7.75 9.21 7.11
N SER A 47 -7.16 8.66 6.04
CA SER A 47 -7.83 8.56 4.74
C SER A 47 -7.40 7.31 3.97
N VAL A 48 -8.32 6.76 3.17
CA VAL A 48 -8.11 5.55 2.37
C VAL A 48 -8.82 5.68 1.03
N TRP A 49 -8.04 5.57 -0.06
CA TRP A 49 -8.56 5.49 -1.43
C TRP A 49 -8.89 4.05 -1.80
N THR A 50 -10.04 3.84 -2.42
CA THR A 50 -10.51 2.51 -2.85
C THR A 50 -11.14 2.58 -4.24
N SER A 51 -11.18 1.45 -4.95
CA SER A 51 -11.78 1.32 -6.27
C SER A 51 -12.23 -0.11 -6.56
N ASN A 52 -13.42 -0.25 -7.14
CA ASN A 52 -13.93 -1.51 -7.68
C ASN A 52 -13.43 -1.81 -9.11
N GLY A 53 -12.63 -0.91 -9.70
CA GLY A 53 -12.13 -0.99 -11.07
C GLY A 53 -12.81 -0.03 -12.05
N GLU A 54 -14.03 0.41 -11.74
CA GLU A 54 -14.83 1.34 -12.53
C GLU A 54 -14.80 2.73 -11.88
N ASP A 55 -15.29 2.81 -10.64
CA ASP A 55 -15.41 4.03 -9.83
C ASP A 55 -14.44 4.05 -8.64
N PHE A 56 -14.33 5.21 -8.02
CA PHE A 56 -13.44 5.48 -6.90
C PHE A 56 -14.21 5.93 -5.67
N ARG A 57 -13.70 5.55 -4.49
CA ARG A 57 -14.22 5.98 -3.20
C ARG A 57 -13.09 6.43 -2.29
N LEU A 58 -13.24 7.60 -1.70
CA LEU A 58 -12.40 8.05 -0.59
C LEU A 58 -13.17 7.86 0.71
N PHE A 59 -12.56 7.14 1.64
CA PHE A 59 -12.97 7.16 3.04
C PHE A 59 -12.03 8.08 3.81
N VAL A 60 -12.56 9.09 4.49
CA VAL A 60 -11.76 10.06 5.23
C VAL A 60 -12.36 10.33 6.61
N ASP A 61 -11.54 10.48 7.62
CA ASP A 61 -11.97 10.93 8.94
C ASP A 61 -12.50 12.37 8.85
N LYS A 62 -13.62 12.65 9.51
CA LYS A 62 -14.24 13.97 9.41
C LYS A 62 -13.37 15.08 9.99
N GLY A 63 -12.72 14.85 11.13
CA GLY A 63 -11.83 15.84 11.74
C GLY A 63 -10.62 16.14 10.87
N TYR A 64 -10.03 15.11 10.29
CA TYR A 64 -8.91 15.23 9.36
C TYR A 64 -9.31 15.96 8.08
N TYR A 65 -10.45 15.60 7.49
CA TYR A 65 -10.96 16.26 6.28
C TYR A 65 -11.13 17.77 6.48
N GLU A 66 -11.66 18.22 7.61
CA GLU A 66 -11.82 19.65 7.89
C GLU A 66 -10.48 20.34 8.21
N ALA A 67 -9.52 19.64 8.83
CA ALA A 67 -8.21 20.20 9.15
C ALA A 67 -7.34 20.45 7.92
N VAL A 68 -7.50 19.65 6.86
CA VAL A 68 -6.66 19.70 5.64
C VAL A 68 -7.48 19.66 4.36
N LYS A 69 -8.60 20.37 4.37
CA LYS A 69 -9.62 20.39 3.31
C LYS A 69 -9.06 20.73 1.95
N GLU A 70 -8.03 21.58 1.91
CA GLU A 70 -7.32 22.01 0.71
C GLU A 70 -6.73 20.81 -0.05
N LEU A 71 -6.30 19.74 0.64
CA LEU A 71 -5.79 18.52 -0.03
C LEU A 71 -6.86 17.71 -0.74
N TYR A 72 -8.12 18.05 -0.54
CA TYR A 72 -9.24 17.39 -1.16
C TYR A 72 -9.92 18.27 -2.22
N GLU A 73 -9.23 19.29 -2.74
CA GLU A 73 -9.60 19.97 -3.97
C GLU A 73 -9.58 19.00 -5.16
N ASN A 74 -10.45 19.20 -6.15
CA ASN A 74 -10.67 18.21 -7.22
C ASN A 74 -9.40 17.92 -8.04
N GLU A 75 -8.63 18.97 -8.32
CA GLU A 75 -7.35 18.91 -9.02
C GLU A 75 -6.32 18.10 -8.22
N ILE A 76 -6.30 18.27 -6.91
CA ILE A 76 -5.39 17.56 -6.00
C ILE A 76 -5.82 16.10 -5.83
N ASN A 77 -7.13 15.83 -5.74
CA ASN A 77 -7.67 14.47 -5.75
C ASN A 77 -7.23 13.71 -7.00
N THR A 78 -7.24 14.38 -8.16
CA THR A 78 -6.76 13.81 -9.42
C THR A 78 -5.28 13.45 -9.34
N ILE A 79 -4.43 14.34 -8.78
CA ILE A 79 -3.00 14.07 -8.58
C ILE A 79 -2.79 12.88 -7.63
N TRP A 80 -3.51 12.82 -6.51
CA TRP A 80 -3.42 11.72 -5.53
C TRP A 80 -3.89 10.38 -6.11
N LEU A 81 -4.97 10.38 -6.88
CA LEU A 81 -5.46 9.17 -7.54
C LEU A 81 -4.49 8.68 -8.61
N ASP A 82 -3.92 9.58 -9.41
CA ASP A 82 -2.90 9.24 -10.41
C ASP A 82 -1.66 8.61 -9.75
N PHE A 83 -1.18 9.21 -8.67
CA PHE A 83 -0.10 8.68 -7.84
C PHE A 83 -0.44 7.29 -7.27
N THR A 84 -1.64 7.13 -6.70
CA THR A 84 -2.06 5.86 -6.11
C THR A 84 -2.14 4.78 -7.19
N LEU A 85 -2.78 5.09 -8.32
CA LEU A 85 -2.89 4.16 -9.44
C LEU A 85 -1.54 3.79 -10.06
N SER A 86 -0.59 4.72 -10.11
CA SER A 86 0.76 4.43 -10.62
C SER A 86 1.49 3.44 -9.71
N ILE A 87 1.40 3.61 -8.38
CA ILE A 87 1.97 2.67 -7.41
C ILE A 87 1.34 1.29 -7.52
N TYR A 88 0.01 1.19 -7.46
CA TYR A 88 -0.66 -0.12 -7.54
C TYR A 88 -0.40 -0.81 -8.87
N GLY A 89 -0.31 -0.04 -9.96
CA GLY A 89 0.04 -0.56 -11.28
C GLY A 89 1.46 -1.10 -11.36
N GLU A 90 2.45 -0.34 -10.87
CA GLU A 90 3.84 -0.78 -10.88
C GLU A 90 4.09 -1.92 -9.89
N GLN A 91 3.47 -1.89 -8.71
CA GLN A 91 3.49 -3.00 -7.75
C GLN A 91 2.98 -4.29 -8.39
N LYS A 92 1.80 -4.27 -9.05
CA LYS A 92 1.25 -5.46 -9.71
C LYS A 92 2.19 -5.99 -10.80
N LYS A 93 2.82 -5.10 -11.56
CA LYS A 93 3.78 -5.44 -12.61
C LYS A 93 5.08 -6.03 -12.02
N MET A 94 5.62 -5.41 -10.98
CA MET A 94 6.80 -5.92 -10.26
C MET A 94 6.51 -7.27 -9.61
N SER A 95 5.38 -7.43 -8.91
CA SER A 95 4.98 -8.71 -8.30
C SER A 95 4.92 -9.82 -9.34
N LYS A 96 4.29 -9.59 -10.51
CA LYS A 96 4.28 -10.59 -11.58
C LYS A 96 5.68 -10.92 -12.11
N LYS A 97 6.54 -9.92 -12.31
CA LYS A 97 7.92 -10.10 -12.77
C LYS A 97 8.73 -10.94 -11.78
N TYR A 98 8.71 -10.57 -10.50
CA TYR A 98 9.47 -11.24 -9.45
C TYR A 98 8.91 -12.63 -9.13
N LEU A 99 7.59 -12.83 -9.16
CA LEU A 99 6.98 -14.15 -9.07
C LEU A 99 7.45 -15.07 -10.21
N THR A 100 7.42 -14.57 -11.45
CA THR A 100 7.88 -15.34 -12.63
C THR A 100 9.37 -15.70 -12.50
N PHE A 101 10.20 -14.76 -12.06
CA PHE A 101 11.62 -15.01 -11.79
C PHE A 101 11.83 -16.07 -10.71
N SER A 102 11.15 -15.95 -9.57
CA SER A 102 11.20 -16.92 -8.47
C SER A 102 10.74 -18.31 -8.92
N MET A 103 9.71 -18.39 -9.78
CA MET A 103 9.23 -19.66 -10.33
C MET A 103 10.28 -20.34 -11.22
N ILE A 104 10.93 -19.58 -12.11
CA ILE A 104 12.03 -20.10 -12.95
C ILE A 104 13.18 -20.60 -12.08
N MET A 105 13.55 -19.82 -11.07
CA MET A 105 14.62 -20.18 -10.13
C MET A 105 14.27 -21.48 -9.38
N PHE A 106 13.05 -21.58 -8.85
CA PHE A 106 12.55 -22.78 -8.18
C PHE A 106 12.62 -24.02 -9.08
N VAL A 107 12.09 -23.93 -10.31
CA VAL A 107 12.12 -25.04 -11.27
C VAL A 107 13.56 -25.44 -11.61
N SER A 108 14.46 -24.46 -11.82
CA SER A 108 15.86 -24.75 -12.11
C SER A 108 16.59 -25.48 -10.98
N VAL A 109 16.38 -25.06 -9.73
CA VAL A 109 16.97 -25.71 -8.55
C VAL A 109 16.41 -27.11 -8.38
N LEU A 110 15.11 -27.31 -8.64
CA LEU A 110 14.47 -28.62 -8.57
C LEU A 110 15.04 -29.58 -9.61
N ILE A 111 15.23 -29.14 -10.86
CA ILE A 111 15.87 -29.95 -11.91
C ILE A 111 17.29 -30.33 -11.50
N LEU A 112 18.09 -29.36 -11.04
CA LEU A 112 19.46 -29.62 -10.58
C LEU A 112 19.52 -30.59 -9.40
N MET A 113 18.56 -30.48 -8.48
CA MET A 113 18.42 -31.39 -7.34
C MET A 113 18.13 -32.82 -7.81
N ILE A 114 17.16 -33.02 -8.71
CA ILE A 114 16.82 -34.35 -9.25
C ILE A 114 18.04 -34.96 -9.97
N VAL A 115 18.67 -34.19 -10.86
CA VAL A 115 19.85 -34.65 -11.61
C VAL A 115 21.00 -34.98 -10.65
N GLY A 116 21.23 -34.13 -9.64
CA GLY A 116 22.25 -34.36 -8.62
C GLY A 116 22.00 -35.65 -7.83
N GLN A 117 20.76 -35.92 -7.45
CA GLN A 117 20.39 -37.15 -6.73
C GLN A 117 20.54 -38.40 -7.59
N MET A 118 20.24 -38.33 -8.89
CA MET A 118 20.44 -39.46 -9.82
C MET A 118 21.93 -39.80 -10.00
N LEU A 119 22.80 -38.79 -10.04
CA LEU A 119 24.25 -38.99 -10.23
C LEU A 119 24.97 -39.34 -8.92
N PHE A 120 24.46 -38.88 -7.77
CA PHE A 120 25.13 -38.99 -6.47
C PHE A 120 24.15 -39.45 -5.38
N SER A 121 23.67 -40.69 -5.49
CA SER A 121 22.64 -41.26 -4.61
C SER A 121 23.04 -41.33 -3.12
N GLU A 122 24.34 -41.36 -2.81
CA GLU A 122 24.85 -41.34 -1.43
C GLU A 122 24.70 -39.95 -0.77
N TYR A 123 24.52 -38.89 -1.56
CA TYR A 123 24.49 -37.50 -1.10
C TYR A 123 23.09 -36.87 -1.17
N VAL A 124 22.02 -37.67 -1.21
CA VAL A 124 20.64 -37.19 -1.34
C VAL A 124 20.27 -36.15 -0.28
N GLN A 125 20.58 -36.42 1.00
CA GLN A 125 20.30 -35.49 2.10
C GLN A 125 21.06 -34.16 1.99
N PRO A 126 22.41 -34.14 1.87
CA PRO A 126 23.14 -32.87 1.74
C PRO A 126 22.79 -32.10 0.46
N ILE A 127 22.48 -32.77 -0.67
CA ILE A 127 22.01 -32.10 -1.89
C ILE A 127 20.67 -31.40 -1.64
N SER A 128 19.74 -32.08 -0.95
CA SER A 128 18.41 -31.51 -0.64
C SER A 128 18.52 -30.28 0.28
N ILE A 129 19.36 -30.37 1.32
CA ILE A 129 19.62 -29.26 2.23
C ILE A 129 20.29 -28.10 1.49
N GLY A 130 21.30 -28.38 0.65
CA GLY A 130 21.96 -27.37 -0.16
C GLY A 130 20.98 -26.65 -1.10
N ALA A 131 20.10 -27.40 -1.78
CA ALA A 131 19.06 -26.84 -2.64
C ALA A 131 18.10 -25.93 -1.86
N LEU A 132 17.68 -26.34 -0.66
CA LEU A 132 16.81 -25.53 0.20
C LEU A 132 17.49 -24.22 0.63
N VAL A 133 18.75 -24.27 1.04
CA VAL A 133 19.53 -23.07 1.41
C VAL A 133 19.65 -22.12 0.22
N VAL A 134 19.96 -22.64 -0.98
CA VAL A 134 20.04 -21.84 -2.21
C VAL A 134 18.69 -21.19 -2.53
N MET A 135 17.58 -21.93 -2.38
CA MET A 135 16.23 -21.38 -2.59
C MET A 135 15.93 -20.25 -1.60
N LEU A 136 16.20 -20.44 -0.31
CA LEU A 136 15.94 -19.42 0.70
C LEU A 136 16.75 -18.14 0.45
N ILE A 137 18.05 -18.28 0.14
CA ILE A 137 18.89 -17.13 -0.21
C ILE A 137 18.36 -16.43 -1.46
N GLY A 138 17.98 -17.19 -2.48
CA GLY A 138 17.43 -16.64 -3.72
C GLY A 138 16.12 -15.87 -3.50
N LEU A 139 15.19 -16.43 -2.70
CA LEU A 139 13.94 -15.77 -2.33
C LEU A 139 14.17 -14.50 -1.52
N PHE A 140 15.09 -14.55 -0.55
CA PHE A 140 15.40 -13.40 0.30
C PHE A 140 15.99 -12.25 -0.52
N VAL A 141 16.98 -12.53 -1.39
CA VAL A 141 17.58 -11.53 -2.27
C VAL A 141 16.56 -10.96 -3.25
N SER A 142 15.72 -11.81 -3.85
CA SER A 142 14.65 -11.42 -4.76
C SER A 142 13.64 -10.49 -4.09
N SER A 143 13.16 -10.87 -2.89
CA SER A 143 12.21 -10.09 -2.10
C SER A 143 12.79 -8.72 -1.71
N ASN A 144 14.00 -8.68 -1.15
CA ASN A 144 14.63 -7.42 -0.75
C ASN A 144 14.83 -6.47 -1.93
N LYS A 145 15.19 -7.03 -3.10
CA LYS A 145 15.35 -6.23 -4.32
C LYS A 145 14.01 -5.67 -4.80
N GLN A 146 12.96 -6.49 -4.81
CA GLN A 146 11.60 -6.05 -5.15
C GLN A 146 11.14 -4.92 -4.23
N GLN A 147 11.32 -5.07 -2.91
CA GLN A 147 10.91 -4.07 -1.93
C GLN A 147 11.66 -2.76 -2.11
N ARG A 148 12.98 -2.82 -2.35
CA ARG A 148 13.78 -1.63 -2.60
C ARG A 148 13.38 -0.92 -3.89
N GLU A 149 13.22 -1.64 -5.00
CA GLU A 149 12.78 -1.06 -6.27
C GLU A 149 11.40 -0.41 -6.15
N LEU A 150 10.47 -1.05 -5.43
CA LEU A 150 9.15 -0.50 -5.19
C LEU A 150 9.19 0.76 -4.32
N ARG A 151 9.99 0.75 -3.23
CA ARG A 151 10.17 1.91 -2.36
C ARG A 151 10.77 3.10 -3.13
N ASP A 152 11.80 2.86 -3.93
CA ASP A 152 12.45 3.90 -4.72
C ASP A 152 11.47 4.49 -5.76
N TYR A 153 10.61 3.65 -6.35
CA TYR A 153 9.53 4.09 -7.25
C TYR A 153 8.47 4.94 -6.52
N VAL A 154 7.97 4.46 -5.39
CA VAL A 154 6.99 5.18 -4.54
C VAL A 154 7.54 6.55 -4.14
N GLN A 155 8.81 6.62 -3.71
CA GLN A 155 9.45 7.88 -3.34
C GLN A 155 9.53 8.85 -4.53
N GLY A 156 9.88 8.33 -5.72
CA GLY A 156 9.94 9.14 -6.94
C GLY A 156 8.57 9.69 -7.35
N GLU A 157 7.54 8.86 -7.35
CA GLU A 157 6.17 9.27 -7.66
C GLU A 157 5.60 10.22 -6.60
N ASN A 158 5.92 10.00 -5.32
CA ASN A 158 5.46 10.87 -4.22
C ASN A 158 6.07 12.26 -4.33
N THR A 159 7.36 12.34 -4.68
CA THR A 159 8.04 13.61 -4.91
C THR A 159 7.38 14.39 -6.06
N LYS A 160 7.03 13.69 -7.16
CA LYS A 160 6.33 14.33 -8.29
C LYS A 160 4.95 14.81 -7.90
N ALA A 161 4.16 13.97 -7.24
CA ALA A 161 2.81 14.32 -6.77
C ALA A 161 2.86 15.52 -5.81
N SER A 162 3.77 15.49 -4.83
CA SER A 162 3.98 16.59 -3.89
C SER A 162 4.36 17.89 -4.59
N GLN A 163 5.22 17.81 -5.61
CA GLN A 163 5.57 18.99 -6.40
C GLN A 163 4.37 19.54 -7.18
N MET A 164 3.57 18.68 -7.82
CA MET A 164 2.36 19.11 -8.53
C MET A 164 1.33 19.77 -7.59
N ILE A 165 1.16 19.22 -6.38
CA ILE A 165 0.29 19.79 -5.35
C ILE A 165 0.84 21.15 -4.89
N LYS A 166 2.15 21.24 -4.65
CA LYS A 166 2.82 22.48 -4.27
C LYS A 166 2.71 23.56 -5.35
N ASP A 167 2.82 23.17 -6.62
CA ASP A 167 2.66 24.07 -7.76
C ASP A 167 1.22 24.57 -7.90
N HIS A 168 0.24 23.74 -7.52
CA HIS A 168 -1.19 24.10 -7.55
C HIS A 168 -1.60 25.00 -6.38
N LEU A 169 -1.27 24.62 -5.14
CA LEU A 169 -1.65 25.36 -3.93
C LEU A 169 -0.79 26.61 -3.68
N GLY A 170 0.45 26.60 -4.15
CA GLY A 170 1.49 27.55 -3.75
C GLY A 170 2.21 27.10 -2.48
N VAL A 171 3.46 27.55 -2.35
CA VAL A 171 4.40 27.09 -1.30
C VAL A 171 3.87 27.34 0.11
N GLU A 172 3.36 28.53 0.39
CA GLU A 172 2.90 28.93 1.72
C GLU A 172 1.69 28.09 2.19
N LYS A 173 0.69 27.91 1.32
CA LYS A 173 -0.48 27.09 1.62
C LYS A 173 -0.11 25.61 1.77
N PHE A 174 0.81 25.12 0.95
CA PHE A 174 1.28 23.74 1.07
C PHE A 174 1.95 23.49 2.43
N GLU A 175 2.79 24.41 2.90
CA GLU A 175 3.43 24.33 4.21
C GLU A 175 2.41 24.46 5.36
N GLU A 176 1.41 25.33 5.23
CA GLU A 176 0.30 25.44 6.19
C GLU A 176 -0.49 24.13 6.30
N VAL A 177 -0.82 23.52 5.17
CA VAL A 177 -1.50 22.23 5.12
C VAL A 177 -0.69 21.13 5.79
N LEU A 178 0.62 21.05 5.54
CA LEU A 178 1.49 20.08 6.20
C LEU A 178 1.52 20.28 7.72
N LYS A 179 1.58 21.53 8.17
CA LYS A 179 1.51 21.87 9.58
C LYS A 179 0.15 21.47 10.20
N ASN A 180 -0.95 21.68 9.47
CA ASN A 180 -2.28 21.28 9.91
C ASN A 180 -2.43 19.76 9.98
N GLN A 181 -1.84 19.03 9.03
CA GLN A 181 -1.72 17.56 9.13
C GLN A 181 -1.02 17.20 10.43
N GLU A 182 0.21 17.68 10.64
CA GLU A 182 1.02 17.34 11.81
C GLU A 182 0.30 17.69 13.13
N LEU A 183 -0.33 18.86 13.19
CA LEU A 183 -1.11 19.27 14.35
C LEU A 183 -2.26 18.30 14.63
N TYR A 184 -2.98 17.85 13.60
CA TYR A 184 -4.05 16.87 13.74
C TYR A 184 -3.53 15.53 14.25
N TYR A 185 -2.42 15.03 13.69
CA TYR A 185 -1.75 13.81 14.17
C TYR A 185 -1.39 13.92 15.64
N GLN A 186 -0.73 15.02 16.04
CA GLN A 186 -0.36 15.24 17.43
C GLN A 186 -1.58 15.33 18.35
N GLN A 187 -2.66 16.00 17.95
CA GLN A 187 -3.87 16.11 18.75
C GLN A 187 -4.55 14.74 18.91
N TYR A 188 -4.67 13.98 17.83
CA TYR A 188 -5.28 12.65 17.84
C TYR A 188 -4.53 11.71 18.80
N PHE A 189 -3.21 11.64 18.68
CA PHE A 189 -2.40 10.74 19.51
C PHE A 189 -2.14 11.26 20.93
N LYS A 190 -2.12 12.57 21.17
CA LYS A 190 -2.06 13.11 22.55
C LYS A 190 -3.29 12.74 23.37
N VAL A 191 -4.46 12.61 22.72
CA VAL A 191 -5.68 12.14 23.39
C VAL A 191 -5.59 10.66 23.76
N ASP A 192 -4.84 9.87 22.99
CA ASP A 192 -4.63 8.44 23.25
C ASP A 192 -3.46 8.17 24.24
N LEU A 193 -2.49 9.08 24.41
CA LEU A 193 -1.35 8.90 25.35
C LEU A 193 -1.73 8.87 26.84
N ASP A 194 -2.94 9.29 27.22
CA ASP A 194 -3.47 9.04 28.58
C ASP A 194 -3.96 7.58 28.74
N THR A 195 -3.92 6.78 27.67
CA THR A 195 -4.30 5.36 27.64
C THR A 195 -3.31 4.53 26.80
N GLU A 196 -2.22 4.12 27.44
CA GLU A 196 -1.24 3.11 27.00
C GLU A 196 -0.16 3.53 25.97
N GLU A 197 1.10 3.26 26.35
CA GLU A 197 2.32 3.44 25.55
C GLU A 197 2.27 2.62 24.25
N ILE A 198 2.50 3.27 23.11
CA ILE A 198 2.77 2.59 21.84
C ILE A 198 4.14 3.04 21.34
N ASN A 199 5.02 2.05 21.17
CA ASN A 199 6.32 2.14 20.52
C ASN A 199 6.17 2.77 19.12
N GLU A 200 6.85 3.89 18.92
CA GLU A 200 7.05 4.53 17.64
C GLU A 200 8.07 3.74 16.82
N GLU A 201 7.60 3.01 15.81
CA GLU A 201 8.31 2.76 14.56
C GLU A 201 7.36 2.06 13.58
N GLU A 202 6.74 2.81 12.67
CA GLU A 202 6.31 2.29 11.35
C GLU A 202 5.84 3.45 10.46
N ASN A 203 6.84 4.05 9.80
CA ASN A 203 6.67 5.04 8.76
C ASN A 203 6.10 4.37 7.48
N GLN A 204 5.43 5.16 6.64
CA GLN A 204 4.50 4.83 5.54
C GLN A 204 4.94 3.79 4.47
N ASN A 205 6.09 3.13 4.60
CA ASN A 205 6.52 1.99 3.78
C ASN A 205 5.77 0.69 4.11
N GLU A 206 5.09 0.62 5.25
CA GLU A 206 4.47 -0.60 5.72
C GLU A 206 3.08 -0.90 5.10
N VAL A 207 2.56 0.06 4.31
CA VAL A 207 1.28 -0.09 3.60
C VAL A 207 1.34 -1.25 2.60
N ILE A 208 2.50 -1.49 1.98
CA ILE A 208 2.63 -2.54 0.96
C ILE A 208 2.99 -3.90 1.57
N GLU A 209 3.46 -3.94 2.83
CA GLU A 209 3.92 -5.18 3.46
C GLU A 209 2.83 -5.85 4.30
N LYS A 210 1.98 -5.09 5.00
CA LYS A 210 0.82 -5.64 5.73
C LYS A 210 -0.35 -6.04 4.82
N GLU A 211 -0.45 -5.52 3.60
CA GLU A 211 -1.44 -5.97 2.60
C GLU A 211 -1.07 -7.33 1.96
N LYS A 212 0.22 -7.71 1.95
CA LYS A 212 0.67 -9.04 1.47
C LYS A 212 0.03 -10.18 2.24
N GLU A 213 -0.23 -10.02 3.55
CA GLU A 213 -0.73 -11.11 4.38
C GLU A 213 -2.23 -11.41 4.18
N ASN A 214 -2.99 -10.46 3.62
CA ASN A 214 -4.42 -10.62 3.36
C ASN A 214 -4.72 -11.01 1.90
N GLU A 215 -3.91 -10.61 0.92
CA GLU A 215 -4.09 -11.08 -0.47
C GLU A 215 -3.52 -12.50 -0.69
N GLU A 216 -2.42 -12.91 -0.04
CA GLU A 216 -1.87 -14.27 -0.22
C GLU A 216 -2.64 -15.39 0.50
N LYS A 217 -3.48 -15.06 1.51
CA LYS A 217 -4.35 -16.05 2.17
C LYS A 217 -5.61 -16.38 1.36
N ASP A 218 -6.01 -15.52 0.44
CA ASP A 218 -7.28 -15.66 -0.28
C ASP A 218 -7.16 -16.36 -1.65
N ASP A 219 -5.97 -16.37 -2.27
CA ASP A 219 -5.73 -17.15 -3.51
C ASP A 219 -5.59 -18.68 -3.23
N LYS A 220 -5.78 -19.10 -1.97
CA LYS A 220 -5.82 -20.52 -1.54
C LYS A 220 -7.23 -21.01 -1.19
N ASN A 221 -8.25 -20.16 -1.27
CA ASN A 221 -9.63 -20.48 -0.89
C ASN A 221 -10.69 -20.18 -1.99
N GLU A 222 -10.28 -20.11 -3.26
CA GLU A 222 -11.19 -20.32 -4.42
C GLU A 222 -11.00 -21.69 -5.05
#